data_AF-A0A6A6ETR4-F1
#
_entry.id   AF-A0A6A6ETR4-F1
#
_cell.length_a   1.000
_cell.length_b   1.000
_cell.length_c   1.000
_cell.angle_alpha   90.00
_cell.angle_beta   90.00
_cell.angle_gamma   90.00
#
_symmetry.space_group_name_H-M   'P 1'
#
loop_
_entity.id
_entity.type
_entity.pdbx_description
1 polymer ?
#
loop_
_entity_poly.entity_id
_entity_poly.type
_entity_poly.pdbx_seq_one_letter_code
_entity_poly.pdbx_strand_id
1 'polypeptide(L)' 'IPPYAILSHTWGADAEEVTFEDLTNGTGKNKPGYEKIWFCGEQAAQDGLEYFWIDTCCI' A
#
# COMPACT_ATOMS: atom_id res chain seq x y z
N ILE A 1 8.43 -17.88 6.42
CA ILE A 1 8.06 -16.54 5.91
C ILE A 1 6.57 -16.61 5.61
N PRO A 2 5.71 -15.77 6.23
CA PRO A 2 4.28 -15.79 5.95
C PRO A 2 4.02 -15.43 4.49
N PRO A 3 2.95 -15.93 3.86
CA PRO A 3 2.59 -15.56 2.49
C PRO A 3 2.10 -14.10 2.44
N TYR A 4 2.49 -13.37 1.38
CA TYR A 4 2.15 -11.96 1.21
C TYR A 4 1.95 -11.58 -0.25
N ALA A 5 1.11 -10.57 -0.50
CA ALA A 5 0.95 -9.97 -1.82
C ALA A 5 1.99 -8.86 -2.03
N ILE A 6 2.40 -8.61 -3.27
CA ILE A 6 3.32 -7.54 -3.64
C ILE A 6 2.68 -6.65 -4.68
N LEU A 7 2.62 -5.34 -4.41
CA LEU A 7 2.30 -4.32 -5.39
C LEU A 7 3.55 -3.49 -5.70
N SER A 8 4.16 -3.77 -6.84
CA SER A 8 5.48 -3.21 -7.24
C SER A 8 5.39 -2.01 -8.21
N HIS A 9 4.20 -1.44 -8.44
CA HIS A 9 4.01 -0.43 -9.49
C HIS A 9 3.58 0.93 -8.94
N THR A 10 4.28 1.98 -9.36
CA THR A 10 3.95 3.38 -9.07
C THR A 10 2.85 3.87 -10.00
N TRP A 11 1.63 4.11 -9.51
CA TRP A 11 0.52 4.65 -10.32
C TRP A 11 0.54 6.18 -10.49
N GLY A 12 1.62 6.88 -10.14
CA GLY A 12 1.68 8.34 -10.18
C GLY A 12 3.09 8.88 -9.91
N ALA A 13 3.21 10.20 -9.73
CA ALA A 13 4.46 10.82 -9.31
C ALA A 13 4.76 10.54 -7.83
N ASP A 14 6.03 10.50 -7.43
CA ASP A 14 6.46 10.22 -6.04
C ASP A 14 5.73 11.07 -4.98
N ALA A 15 5.37 12.32 -5.33
CA ALA A 15 4.64 13.24 -4.45
C ALA A 15 3.19 12.80 -4.16
N GLU A 16 2.60 12.00 -5.04
CA GLU A 16 1.25 11.45 -4.91
C GLU A 16 1.23 10.11 -4.17
N GLU A 17 2.41 9.53 -3.92
CA GLU A 17 2.54 8.26 -3.23
C GLU A 17 2.47 8.44 -1.71
N VAL A 18 1.88 7.44 -1.07
CA VAL A 18 1.85 7.36 0.39
C VAL A 18 3.20 6.80 0.82
N THR A 19 3.81 7.45 1.80
CA THR A 19 5.03 6.99 2.46
C THR A 19 4.71 6.30 3.79
N PHE A 20 5.65 5.53 4.33
CA PHE A 20 5.44 4.85 5.62
C PHE A 20 5.16 5.85 6.76
N GLU A 21 5.77 7.04 6.67
CA GLU A 21 5.53 8.14 7.58
C GLU A 21 4.10 8.67 7.48
N ASP A 22 3.53 8.75 6.27
CA ASP A 22 2.13 9.15 6.07
C ASP A 22 1.13 8.14 6.65
N LEU A 23 1.45 6.85 6.60
CA LEU A 23 0.64 5.80 7.24
C LEU A 23 0.73 5.89 8.76
N THR A 24 1.93 6.06 9.29
CA THR A 24 2.18 6.14 10.74
C THR A 24 1.52 7.38 11.35
N ASN A 25 1.57 8.52 10.64
CA ASN A 25 0.96 9.77 11.08
C ASN A 25 -0.52 9.89 10.69
N GLY A 26 -1.08 8.92 9.94
CA GLY A 26 -2.45 8.95 9.46
C GLY A 26 -2.76 10.04 8.42
N THR A 27 -1.73 10.71 7.88
CA THR A 27 -1.83 11.78 6.88
C THR A 27 -1.97 11.25 5.45
N GLY A 28 -1.72 9.96 5.24
CA GLY A 28 -1.76 9.33 3.92
C GLY A 28 -3.15 9.23 3.28
N LYS A 29 -4.23 9.30 4.06
CA LYS A 29 -5.62 9.12 3.57
C LYS A 29 -6.06 10.10 2.48
N ASN A 30 -5.44 11.28 2.43
CA ASN A 30 -5.78 12.31 1.45
C ASN A 30 -4.89 12.25 0.19
N LYS A 31 -3.92 11.33 0.12
CA LYS A 31 -3.05 11.19 -1.04
C LYS A 31 -3.66 10.24 -2.06
N PRO A 32 -3.51 10.51 -3.37
CA PRO A 32 -3.95 9.59 -4.43
C PRO A 32 -3.38 8.17 -4.26
N GLY A 33 -2.15 8.05 -3.76
CA GLY A 33 -1.51 6.76 -3.48
C GLY A 33 -2.19 5.91 -2.41
N TYR A 34 -3.13 6.44 -1.62
CA TYR A 34 -3.84 5.67 -0.60
C TYR A 34 -4.80 4.65 -1.21
N GLU A 35 -5.39 4.96 -2.37
CA GLU A 35 -6.25 4.02 -3.09
C GLU A 35 -5.51 2.73 -3.46
N LYS A 36 -4.19 2.80 -3.71
CA LYS A 36 -3.36 1.62 -3.95
C LYS A 36 -3.29 0.70 -2.74
N ILE A 37 -3.21 1.28 -1.54
CA ILE A 37 -3.13 0.54 -0.27
C ILE A 37 -4.45 -0.19 -0.04
N TRP A 38 -5.57 0.51 -0.25
CA TRP A 38 -6.89 -0.09 -0.16
C TRP A 38 -7.08 -1.22 -1.16
N PHE A 39 -6.75 -0.99 -2.43
CA PHE A 39 -6.83 -1.99 -3.49
C PHE A 39 -5.97 -3.23 -3.19
N CYS A 40 -4.72 -3.02 -2.76
CA CYS A 40 -3.82 -4.12 -2.44
C CYS A 40 -4.30 -4.91 -1.22
N GLY A 41 -4.78 -4.22 -0.18
CA GLY A 41 -5.37 -4.86 1.00
C GLY A 41 -6.63 -5.66 0.67
N GLU A 42 -7.52 -5.14 -0.17
CA GLU A 42 -8.69 -5.89 -0.64
C GLU A 42 -8.30 -7.12 -1.46
N GLN A 43 -7.35 -6.99 -2.39
CA GLN A 43 -6.88 -8.13 -3.18
C GLN A 43 -6.20 -9.19 -2.30
N ALA A 44 -5.35 -8.77 -1.35
CA ALA A 44 -4.72 -9.65 -0.39
C ALA A 44 -5.76 -10.40 0.46
N ALA A 45 -6.79 -9.69 0.94
CA ALA A 45 -7.88 -10.32 1.70
C ALA A 45 -8.68 -11.33 0.85
N GLN A 46 -8.96 -11.02 -0.42
CA GLN A 46 -9.59 -11.95 -1.35
C GLN A 46 -8.73 -13.19 -1.62
N ASP A 47 -7.41 -13.01 -1.66
CA ASP A 47 -6.43 -14.08 -1.85
C ASP A 47 -6.14 -14.87 -0.55
N GLY A 48 -6.75 -14.48 0.58
CA GLY A 48 -6.53 -15.10 1.89
C GLY A 48 -5.16 -14.79 2.49
N LEU A 49 -4.55 -13.67 2.09
CA LEU A 49 -3.26 -13.20 2.54
C LEU A 49 -3.43 -12.17 3.66
N GLU A 50 -2.69 -12.39 4.74
CA GLU A 50 -2.73 -11.54 5.94
C GLU A 50 -1.77 -10.35 5.83
N TYR A 51 -0.81 -10.42 4.90
CA TYR A 51 0.23 -9.43 4.69
C TYR A 51 0.29 -9.03 3.21
N PHE A 52 0.61 -7.77 2.96
CA PHE A 52 0.89 -7.27 1.63
C PHE A 52 1.96 -6.19 1.70
N TRP A 53 2.73 -6.05 0.62
CA TRP A 53 3.85 -5.14 0.53
C TRP A 53 3.68 -4.21 -0.66
N ILE A 54 4.06 -2.94 -0.49
CA ILE A 54 3.97 -1.90 -1.50
C ILE A 54 5.36 -1.29 -1.67
N ASP A 55 5.85 -1.16 -2.90
CA ASP A 55 7.23 -0.69 -3.18
C ASP A 55 7.54 0.70 -2.60
N THR A 56 6.50 1.51 -2.45
CA THR A 56 6.54 2.91 -2.00
C THR A 56 6.33 3.02 -0.48
N CYS A 57 5.93 1.91 0.14
CA CYS A 57 5.60 1.76 1.55
C CYS A 57 5.87 0.31 1.97
N CYS A 58 7.04 0.06 2.55
CA CYS A 58 7.25 -1.18 3.28
C CYS A 58 6.27 -1.22 4.47
N ILE A 59 5.17 -1.95 4.31
CA ILE A 59 4.18 -2.26 5.36
C ILE A 59 4.49 -3.66 5.89
#